data_AF-A0A3B9PL23-F1
#
_entry.id   AF-A0A3B9PL23-F1
#
_cell.length_a   1.000
_cell.length_b   1.000
_cell.length_c   1.000
_cell.angle_alpha   90.00
_cell.angle_beta   90.00
_cell.angle_gamma   90.00
#
_symmetry.space_group_name_H-M   'P 1'
#
loop_
_entity.id
_entity.type
_entity.pdbx_description
1 polymer ?
#
loop_
_entity_poly.entity_id
_entity_poly.type
_entity_poly.pdbx_seq_one_letter_code
_entity_poly.pdbx_strand_id
1 'polypeptide(L)'
;RSGLNVVLVGEPNVGKSSLLNQLAGEERAIVTEVAGTTRDALRETIQIEGIPLHIIDTAGLRETADTVERIGIERTWREVDRADVILRLVDAMRGESIEDEIDRRLPPGVERITVVNKIDLAGWAAGRHEVAGRVRLQVSARNGEGVDLVRQELLRIAGWHAHGEDVILARERHLAALRQALAHVRAAGGQLGALELFAEELRLAQEQLGEITGEFSADDLLGVIFSRFCIGK
;
A
#
# COMPACT_ATOMS: atom_id res chain seq x y z
N ARG A 1 -14.15 1.09 -2.16
CA ARG A 1 -13.28 2.29 -2.04
C ARG A 1 -11.89 1.77 -1.64
N SER A 2 -10.85 2.01 -2.44
CA SER A 2 -9.62 1.19 -2.46
C SER A 2 -8.52 1.52 -1.43
N GLY A 3 -8.74 2.46 -0.50
CA GLY A 3 -7.83 2.73 0.61
C GLY A 3 -6.38 3.11 0.24
N LEU A 4 -5.54 3.27 1.27
CA LEU A 4 -4.09 3.47 1.14
C LEU A 4 -3.36 2.20 1.60
N ASN A 5 -2.49 1.63 0.77
CA ASN A 5 -1.69 0.46 1.12
C ASN A 5 -0.38 0.90 1.78
N VAL A 6 -0.22 0.60 3.07
CA VAL A 6 0.94 1.00 3.88
C VAL A 6 1.76 -0.24 4.19
N VAL A 7 3.03 -0.27 3.78
CA VAL A 7 3.96 -1.34 4.17
C VAL A 7 4.81 -0.87 5.33
N LEU A 8 4.73 -1.59 6.45
CA LEU A 8 5.42 -1.27 7.69
C LEU A 8 6.69 -2.10 7.81
N VAL A 9 7.85 -1.45 7.74
CA VAL A 9 9.16 -2.12 7.70
C VAL A 9 10.01 -1.72 8.90
N GLY A 10 10.85 -2.63 9.38
CA GLY A 10 11.86 -2.34 10.39
C GLY A 10 12.30 -3.58 11.14
N GLU A 11 13.36 -3.43 11.93
CA GLU A 11 13.93 -4.51 12.75
C GLU A 11 12.93 -5.08 13.78
N PRO A 12 13.18 -6.30 14.33
CA PRO A 12 12.43 -6.81 15.47
C PRO A 12 12.51 -5.85 16.65
N ASN A 13 11.40 -5.72 17.38
CA ASN A 13 11.31 -4.88 18.59
C ASN A 13 11.53 -3.37 18.37
N VAL A 14 11.51 -2.88 17.12
CA VAL A 14 11.54 -1.45 16.82
C VAL A 14 10.25 -0.72 17.22
N GLY A 15 9.16 -1.47 17.44
CA GLY A 15 7.87 -0.96 17.89
C GLY A 15 6.79 -0.84 16.80
N LYS A 16 6.87 -1.67 15.75
CA LYS A 16 5.87 -1.78 14.67
C LYS A 16 4.44 -1.96 15.20
N SER A 17 4.22 -3.04 15.97
CA SER A 17 2.89 -3.33 16.54
C SER A 17 2.42 -2.23 17.52
N SER A 18 3.34 -1.60 18.26
CA SER A 18 2.98 -0.48 19.13
C SER A 18 2.50 0.73 18.32
N LEU A 19 3.18 1.08 17.22
CA LEU A 19 2.76 2.19 16.37
C LEU A 19 1.41 1.88 15.71
N LEU A 20 1.24 0.66 15.22
CA LEU A 20 -0.02 0.21 14.62
C LEU A 20 -1.18 0.32 15.62
N ASN A 21 -0.99 -0.14 16.86
CA ASN A 21 -2.01 -0.03 17.91
C ASN A 21 -2.38 1.42 18.21
N GLN A 22 -1.40 2.33 18.23
CA GLN A 22 -1.66 3.76 18.41
C GLN A 22 -2.45 4.34 17.23
N LEU A 23 -2.08 3.99 15.99
CA LEU A 23 -2.80 4.43 14.80
C LEU A 23 -4.23 3.88 14.75
N ALA A 24 -4.47 2.66 15.25
CA ALA A 24 -5.78 2.03 15.31
C ALA A 24 -6.66 2.55 16.47
N GLY A 25 -6.06 3.10 17.52
CA GLY A 25 -6.71 3.34 18.81
C GLY A 25 -7.62 4.58 18.90
N GLU A 26 -7.52 5.54 17.98
CA GLU A 26 -8.24 6.82 18.12
C GLU A 26 -9.52 6.99 17.31
N GLU A 27 -9.80 6.16 16.30
CA GLU A 27 -11.13 6.06 15.70
C GLU A 27 -11.37 4.62 15.28
N ARG A 28 -12.42 3.99 15.84
CA ARG A 28 -12.76 2.58 15.58
C ARG A 28 -12.90 2.31 14.09
N ALA A 29 -11.83 1.79 13.52
CA ALA A 29 -11.83 1.11 12.26
C ALA A 29 -12.32 -0.31 12.46
N ILE A 30 -13.08 -0.81 11.51
CA ILE A 30 -13.50 -2.20 11.47
C ILE A 30 -12.23 -3.05 11.35
N VAL A 31 -11.74 -3.58 12.46
CA VAL A 31 -10.78 -4.69 12.47
C VAL A 31 -11.57 -5.91 12.02
N THR A 32 -11.69 -6.11 10.71
CA THR A 32 -12.04 -7.44 10.21
C THR A 32 -10.78 -8.29 10.31
N GLU A 33 -10.66 -9.06 11.39
CA GLU A 33 -10.05 -10.37 11.24
C GLU A 33 -10.88 -11.09 10.18
N VAL A 34 -10.34 -11.32 8.98
CA VAL A 34 -10.90 -12.37 8.13
C VAL A 34 -10.53 -13.68 8.81
N ALA A 35 -11.31 -14.04 9.84
CA ALA A 35 -11.19 -15.29 10.55
C ALA A 35 -11.55 -16.40 9.57
N GLY A 36 -10.51 -17.00 8.96
CA GLY A 36 -10.66 -18.02 7.93
C GLY A 36 -9.36 -18.72 7.54
N THR A 37 -8.20 -18.08 7.69
CA THR A 37 -6.90 -18.69 7.38
C THR A 37 -5.81 -18.22 8.34
N THR A 38 -5.45 -19.06 9.30
CA THR A 38 -4.17 -18.90 10.01
C THR A 38 -3.06 -19.14 9.00
N ARG A 39 -2.28 -18.10 8.66
CA ARG A 39 -1.02 -18.08 7.86
C ARG A 39 -0.97 -17.11 6.66
N ASP A 40 -2.00 -16.30 6.43
CA ASP A 40 -1.85 -15.13 5.56
C ASP A 40 -1.21 -13.98 6.36
N ALA A 41 -0.38 -13.14 5.75
CA ALA A 41 0.26 -12.04 6.46
C ALA A 41 -0.75 -11.18 7.21
N LEU A 42 -0.32 -10.65 8.36
CA LEU A 42 -1.06 -9.77 9.25
C LEU A 42 -1.41 -8.47 8.51
N ARG A 43 -2.41 -8.57 7.64
CA ARG A 43 -3.04 -7.44 6.96
C ARG A 43 -4.03 -6.87 7.94
N GLU A 44 -3.71 -5.69 8.43
CA GLU A 44 -4.58 -4.96 9.33
C GLU A 44 -5.21 -3.81 8.55
N THR A 45 -6.53 -3.72 8.60
CA THR A 45 -7.23 -2.59 8.00
C THR A 45 -7.67 -1.65 9.11
N ILE A 46 -7.12 -0.44 9.10
CA ILE A 46 -7.54 0.64 9.98
C ILE A 46 -8.20 1.75 9.16
N GLN A 47 -8.76 2.74 9.84
CA GLN A 47 -9.48 3.85 9.24
C GLN A 47 -9.08 5.10 10.00
N ILE A 48 -8.71 6.13 9.25
CA ILE A 48 -8.30 7.43 9.79
C ILE A 48 -9.10 8.47 9.02
N GLU A 49 -9.92 9.28 9.70
CA GLU A 49 -10.71 10.35 9.07
C GLU A 49 -11.57 9.84 7.90
N GLY A 50 -12.12 8.63 8.04
CA GLY A 50 -12.93 7.99 6.99
C GLY A 50 -12.13 7.31 5.86
N ILE A 51 -10.80 7.41 5.84
CA ILE A 51 -9.93 6.79 4.84
C ILE A 51 -9.47 5.42 5.33
N PRO A 52 -9.77 4.32 4.60
CA PRO A 52 -9.24 3.01 4.95
C PRO A 52 -7.74 2.93 4.64
N LEU A 53 -6.95 2.47 5.60
CA LEU A 53 -5.54 2.16 5.45
C LEU A 53 -5.37 0.64 5.58
N HIS A 54 -4.77 0.01 4.57
CA HIS A 54 -4.40 -1.40 4.59
C HIS A 54 -2.93 -1.51 4.96
N ILE A 55 -2.65 -1.91 6.20
CA ILE A 55 -1.29 -2.02 6.73
C ILE A 55 -0.80 -3.46 6.57
N ILE A 56 0.41 -3.60 6.02
CA ILE A 56 1.11 -4.88 5.86
C ILE A 56 2.35 -4.84 6.75
N ASP A 57 2.39 -5.65 7.82
CA ASP A 57 3.57 -5.78 8.69
C ASP A 57 4.57 -6.79 8.12
N THR A 58 5.79 -6.32 7.81
CA THR A 58 6.84 -7.18 7.27
C THR A 58 7.57 -8.03 8.32
N ALA A 59 7.25 -7.87 9.62
CA ALA A 59 7.74 -8.79 10.66
C ALA A 59 7.48 -10.26 10.33
N GLY A 60 6.35 -10.55 9.67
CA GLY A 60 5.96 -11.89 9.24
C GLY A 60 6.51 -12.35 7.88
N LEU A 61 7.27 -11.50 7.16
CA LEU A 61 7.76 -11.79 5.80
C LEU A 61 9.17 -12.42 5.75
N ARG A 62 9.66 -12.93 6.87
CA ARG A 62 11.01 -13.52 6.98
C ARG A 62 11.03 -14.93 6.41
N GLU A 63 12.19 -15.36 5.93
CA GLU A 63 12.35 -16.71 5.36
C GLU A 63 12.07 -17.81 6.40
N THR A 64 11.31 -18.81 5.99
CA THR A 64 10.83 -19.93 6.81
C THR A 64 10.97 -21.23 6.02
N ALA A 65 11.23 -22.32 6.74
CA ALA A 65 11.36 -23.66 6.16
C ALA A 65 10.01 -24.35 5.92
N ASP A 66 8.88 -23.80 6.38
CA ASP A 66 7.54 -24.36 6.14
C ASP A 66 7.05 -23.97 4.74
N THR A 67 6.91 -24.98 3.88
CA THR A 67 6.40 -24.87 2.51
C THR A 67 5.06 -24.14 2.40
N VAL A 68 4.17 -24.27 3.38
CA VAL A 68 2.86 -23.60 3.40
C VAL A 68 3.01 -22.11 3.73
N GLU A 69 3.90 -21.79 4.66
CA GLU A 69 4.20 -20.42 5.06
C GLU A 69 4.88 -19.63 3.94
N ARG A 70 5.71 -20.29 3.13
CA ARG A 70 6.33 -19.72 1.92
C ARG A 70 5.30 -19.24 0.89
N ILE A 71 4.21 -19.97 0.68
CA ILE A 71 3.12 -19.55 -0.23
C ILE A 71 2.43 -18.29 0.31
N GLY A 72 2.20 -18.23 1.62
CA GLY A 72 1.66 -17.04 2.29
C GLY A 72 2.58 -15.82 2.15
N ILE A 73 3.90 -16.04 2.27
CA ILE A 73 4.91 -15.00 2.08
C ILE A 73 4.91 -14.49 0.63
N GLU A 74 4.92 -15.36 -0.37
CA GLU A 74 4.86 -14.96 -1.78
C GLU A 74 3.61 -14.15 -2.11
N ARG A 75 2.44 -14.56 -1.58
CA ARG A 75 1.19 -13.80 -1.74
C ARG A 75 1.29 -12.41 -1.11
N THR A 76 1.95 -12.32 0.04
CA THR A 76 2.13 -11.05 0.75
C THR A 76 3.11 -10.13 0.02
N TRP A 77 4.16 -10.67 -0.61
CA TRP A 77 5.06 -9.89 -1.45
C TRP A 77 4.33 -9.23 -2.63
N ARG A 78 3.37 -9.90 -3.26
CA ARG A 78 2.53 -9.28 -4.32
C ARG A 78 1.71 -8.10 -3.80
N GLU A 79 1.29 -8.12 -2.55
CA GLU A 79 0.60 -6.99 -1.92
C GLU A 79 1.56 -5.86 -1.56
N VAL A 80 2.80 -6.19 -1.19
CA VAL A 80 3.89 -5.21 -1.01
C VAL A 80 4.21 -4.48 -2.31
N ASP A 81 4.12 -5.13 -3.47
CA ASP A 81 4.28 -4.48 -4.78
C ASP A 81 3.19 -3.42 -5.03
N ARG A 82 2.03 -3.56 -4.38
CA ARG A 82 0.92 -2.60 -4.43
C ARG A 82 1.04 -1.50 -3.37
N ALA A 83 2.15 -1.39 -2.63
CA ALA A 83 2.35 -0.40 -1.59
C ALA A 83 2.28 1.04 -2.13
N ASP A 84 1.48 1.89 -1.48
CA ASP A 84 1.46 3.34 -1.72
C ASP A 84 2.59 4.05 -0.99
N VAL A 85 2.88 3.59 0.21
CA VAL A 85 3.84 4.19 1.11
C VAL A 85 4.54 3.12 1.90
N ILE A 86 5.84 3.30 2.06
CA ILE A 86 6.68 2.49 2.93
C ILE A 86 6.94 3.31 4.19
N LEU A 87 6.48 2.78 5.31
CA LEU A 87 6.70 3.33 6.64
C LEU A 87 7.84 2.57 7.31
N ARG A 88 9.05 3.11 7.21
CA ARG A 88 10.27 2.49 7.76
C ARG A 88 10.47 2.93 9.20
N LEU A 89 10.34 2.01 10.14
CA LEU A 89 10.57 2.27 11.57
C LEU A 89 12.01 1.96 11.94
N VAL A 90 12.62 2.88 12.67
CA VAL A 90 13.96 2.74 13.28
C VAL A 90 13.91 3.11 14.76
N ASP A 91 14.83 2.54 15.54
CA ASP A 91 14.92 2.78 16.98
C ASP A 91 15.86 3.97 17.24
N ALA A 92 15.36 5.02 17.91
CA ALA A 92 16.12 6.20 18.28
C ALA A 92 17.40 5.87 19.07
N MET A 93 17.38 4.79 19.86
CA MET A 93 18.49 4.37 20.71
C MET A 93 19.55 3.56 19.96
N ARG A 94 19.19 2.90 18.86
CA ARG A 94 20.09 2.03 18.10
C ARG A 94 20.66 2.70 16.84
N GLY A 95 20.07 3.82 16.44
CA GLY A 95 20.43 4.49 15.20
C GLY A 95 19.89 3.78 13.97
N GLU A 96 20.22 4.30 12.80
CA GLU A 96 19.81 3.70 11.53
C GLU A 96 20.71 2.50 11.22
N SER A 97 20.19 1.30 11.46
CA SER A 97 20.81 0.07 10.95
C SER A 97 20.75 0.05 9.43
N ILE A 98 21.78 -0.57 8.84
CA ILE A 98 21.98 -0.72 7.40
C ILE A 98 20.78 -1.48 6.82
N GLU A 99 20.17 -0.90 5.79
CA GLU A 99 19.21 -1.50 4.84
C GLU A 99 18.74 -2.90 5.23
N ASP A 100 17.52 -2.98 5.78
CA ASP A 100 16.89 -4.28 6.01
C ASP A 100 16.89 -5.05 4.66
N GLU A 101 17.10 -6.37 4.70
CA GLU A 101 16.99 -7.19 3.47
C GLU A 101 15.63 -6.99 2.78
N ILE A 102 14.61 -6.70 3.60
CA ILE A 102 13.26 -6.33 3.18
C ILE A 102 13.29 -5.00 2.40
N ASP A 103 14.01 -3.97 2.87
CA ASP A 103 14.11 -2.66 2.21
C ASP A 103 14.60 -2.77 0.76
N ARG A 104 15.50 -3.73 0.47
CA ARG A 104 16.03 -3.98 -0.88
C ARG A 104 15.03 -4.64 -1.83
N ARG A 105 14.07 -5.38 -1.29
CA ARG A 105 13.01 -6.05 -2.05
C ARG A 105 11.78 -5.14 -2.26
N LEU A 106 11.73 -3.97 -1.64
CA LEU A 106 10.62 -3.03 -1.79
C LEU A 106 10.66 -2.33 -3.16
N PRO A 107 9.49 -2.02 -3.74
CA PRO A 107 9.40 -1.39 -5.05
C PRO A 107 10.18 -0.04 -5.10
N PRO A 108 10.93 0.21 -6.18
CA PRO A 108 11.57 1.51 -6.42
C PRO A 108 10.51 2.58 -6.72
N GLY A 109 10.78 3.83 -6.38
CA GLY A 109 9.89 4.97 -6.67
C GLY A 109 8.68 5.14 -5.73
N VAL A 110 8.40 4.19 -4.84
CA VAL A 110 7.37 4.34 -3.79
C VAL A 110 7.84 5.33 -2.72
N GLU A 111 6.92 6.17 -2.23
CA GLU A 111 7.18 7.16 -1.20
C GLU A 111 7.60 6.48 0.11
N ARG A 112 8.69 6.96 0.71
CA ARG A 112 9.29 6.38 1.92
C ARG A 112 9.31 7.41 3.04
N ILE A 113 8.66 7.09 4.15
CA ILE A 113 8.71 7.86 5.39
C ILE A 113 9.53 7.09 6.41
N THR A 114 10.50 7.76 7.04
CA THR A 114 11.24 7.18 8.17
C THR A 114 10.60 7.60 9.48
N VAL A 115 10.17 6.64 10.29
CA VAL A 115 9.64 6.85 11.63
C VAL A 115 10.70 6.44 12.65
N VAL A 116 11.26 7.43 13.33
CA VAL A 116 12.20 7.20 14.44
C VAL A 116 11.40 7.05 15.72
N ASN A 117 11.28 5.81 16.18
CA ASN A 117 10.51 5.44 17.35
C ASN A 117 11.38 5.45 18.63
N LYS A 118 10.72 5.45 19.79
CA LYS A 118 11.33 5.43 21.14
C LYS A 118 12.05 6.72 21.52
N ILE A 119 11.56 7.87 21.04
CA ILE A 119 12.10 9.19 21.41
C ILE A 119 12.02 9.46 22.91
N ASP A 120 11.08 8.82 23.61
CA ASP A 120 10.94 8.88 25.06
C ASP A 120 12.17 8.32 25.79
N LEU A 121 12.83 7.32 25.20
CA LEU A 121 14.08 6.77 25.75
C LEU A 121 15.30 7.61 25.36
N ALA A 122 15.27 8.23 24.19
CA ALA A 122 16.35 9.08 23.69
C ALA A 122 16.32 10.52 24.26
N GLY A 123 15.23 10.90 24.94
CA GLY A 123 15.00 12.27 25.41
C GLY A 123 14.83 13.27 24.27
N TRP A 124 14.33 12.83 23.11
CA TRP A 124 14.06 13.68 21.96
C TRP A 124 12.61 14.14 21.97
N ALA A 125 12.34 15.33 21.44
CA ALA A 125 10.98 15.81 21.23
C ALA A 125 10.38 15.21 19.95
N ALA A 126 9.06 15.02 19.93
CA ALA A 126 8.37 14.67 18.69
C ALA A 126 8.50 15.79 17.64
N GLY A 127 8.58 15.40 16.38
CA GLY A 127 8.79 16.37 15.30
C GLY A 127 8.79 15.75 13.91
N ARG A 128 8.46 16.59 12.92
CA ARG A 128 8.58 16.29 11.49
C ARG A 128 9.78 17.02 10.94
N HIS A 129 10.68 16.27 10.32
CA HIS A 129 11.88 16.79 9.67
C HIS A 129 11.92 16.31 8.23
N GLU A 130 12.52 17.11 7.37
CA GLU A 130 12.77 16.72 5.98
C GLU A 130 14.27 16.74 5.74
N VAL A 131 14.83 15.59 5.37
CA VAL A 131 16.26 15.41 5.18
C VAL A 131 16.47 14.85 3.79
N ALA A 132 17.19 15.59 2.93
CA ALA A 132 17.44 15.21 1.54
C ALA A 132 16.17 14.84 0.75
N GLY A 133 15.06 15.57 0.96
CA GLY A 133 13.77 15.33 0.32
C GLY A 133 13.02 14.10 0.84
N ARG A 134 13.43 13.52 1.97
CA ARG A 134 12.75 12.41 2.64
C ARG A 134 12.19 12.85 3.98
N VAL A 135 10.95 12.45 4.25
CA VAL A 135 10.25 12.78 5.49
C VAL A 135 10.72 11.86 6.62
N ARG A 136 11.06 12.47 7.74
CA ARG A 136 11.47 11.81 8.98
C ARG A 136 10.59 12.28 10.14
N LEU A 137 9.94 11.34 10.79
CA LEU A 137 9.02 11.58 11.90
C LEU A 137 9.60 11.01 13.19
N GLN A 138 9.69 11.82 14.23
CA GLN A 138 10.14 11.43 15.56
C GLN A 138 8.92 11.13 16.43
N VAL A 139 8.81 9.90 16.93
CA VAL A 139 7.62 9.42 17.67
C VAL A 139 7.97 8.57 18.88
N SER A 140 7.07 8.56 19.86
CA SER A 140 7.01 7.53 20.89
C SER A 140 5.74 6.72 20.69
N ALA A 141 5.83 5.58 20.00
CA ALA A 141 4.70 4.67 19.83
C ALA A 141 4.19 4.11 21.17
N ARG A 142 5.04 4.10 22.21
CA ARG A 142 4.63 3.68 23.55
C ARG A 142 3.70 4.71 24.21
N ASN A 143 4.06 5.98 24.10
CA ASN A 143 3.37 7.07 24.82
C ASN A 143 2.36 7.82 23.94
N GLY A 144 2.31 7.53 22.63
CA GLY A 144 1.47 8.23 21.66
C GLY A 144 2.07 9.54 21.12
N GLU A 145 3.18 10.01 21.67
CA GLU A 145 3.80 11.28 21.28
C GLU A 145 4.23 11.26 19.81
N GLY A 146 3.80 12.24 19.02
CA GLY A 146 4.14 12.36 17.60
C GLY A 146 3.41 11.39 16.66
N VAL A 147 2.54 10.50 17.17
CA VAL A 147 1.75 9.59 16.32
C VAL A 147 0.81 10.36 15.39
N ASP A 148 0.26 11.50 15.84
CA ASP A 148 -0.52 12.41 15.00
C ASP A 148 0.23 12.91 13.77
N LEU A 149 1.56 13.07 13.87
CA LEU A 149 2.38 13.48 12.71
C LEU A 149 2.41 12.37 11.65
N VAL A 150 2.45 11.10 12.09
CA VAL A 150 2.36 9.94 11.19
C VAL A 150 0.99 9.91 10.53
N ARG A 151 -0.08 10.13 11.31
CA ARG A 151 -1.45 10.21 10.81
C ARG A 151 -1.60 11.27 9.72
N GLN A 152 -1.18 12.50 10.01
CA GLN A 152 -1.25 13.63 9.10
C GLN A 152 -0.47 13.37 7.81
N GLU A 153 0.72 12.76 7.92
CA GLU A 153 1.53 12.44 6.74
C GLU A 153 0.87 11.36 5.87
N LEU A 154 0.30 10.32 6.49
CA LEU A 154 -0.44 9.27 5.76
C LEU A 154 -1.69 9.85 5.08
N LEU A 155 -2.42 10.76 5.73
CA LEU A 155 -3.56 11.47 5.14
C LEU A 155 -3.13 12.39 3.99
N ARG A 156 -2.00 13.09 4.12
CA ARG A 156 -1.41 13.91 3.05
C ARG A 156 -1.10 13.06 1.82
N ILE A 157 -0.48 11.88 2.01
CA ILE A 157 -0.15 10.95 0.92
C ILE A 157 -1.43 10.37 0.30
N ALA A 158 -2.45 10.09 1.13
CA ALA A 158 -3.77 9.70 0.63
C ALA A 158 -4.48 10.82 -0.15
N GLY A 159 -3.89 12.02 -0.28
CA GLY A 159 -4.50 13.13 -0.99
C GLY A 159 -5.75 13.67 -0.29
N TRP A 160 -5.86 13.45 1.03
CA TRP A 160 -6.97 13.97 1.82
C TRP A 160 -6.88 15.50 1.90
N HIS A 161 -7.92 16.16 1.43
CA HIS A 161 -8.11 17.59 1.58
C HIS A 161 -9.33 17.81 2.46
N ALA A 162 -9.20 18.62 3.52
CA ALA A 162 -10.27 18.91 4.48
C ALA A 162 -11.50 19.64 3.88
N HIS A 163 -11.50 19.90 2.56
CA HIS A 163 -12.56 20.60 1.86
C HIS A 163 -13.25 19.69 0.85
N GLY A 164 -14.42 19.19 1.27
CA GLY A 164 -15.65 19.12 0.47
C GLY A 164 -15.67 18.30 -0.82
N GLU A 165 -16.40 17.18 -0.76
CA GLU A 165 -17.12 16.51 -1.86
C GLU A 165 -16.28 16.02 -3.06
N ASP A 166 -16.26 14.69 -3.22
CA ASP A 166 -15.58 13.92 -4.26
C ASP A 166 -14.06 13.85 -4.18
N VAL A 167 -13.58 13.08 -3.18
CA VAL A 167 -12.23 12.53 -3.15
C VAL A 167 -12.08 11.50 -4.29
N ILE A 168 -11.75 11.96 -5.49
CA ILE A 168 -11.13 11.09 -6.50
C ILE A 168 -9.66 10.95 -6.11
N LEU A 169 -9.34 9.86 -5.40
CA LEU A 169 -7.97 9.39 -5.12
C LEU A 169 -7.24 8.97 -6.42
N ALA A 170 -7.00 9.91 -7.33
CA ALA A 170 -6.16 9.67 -8.51
C ALA A 170 -4.70 9.94 -8.14
N ARG A 171 -4.04 8.91 -7.61
CA ARG A 171 -2.61 8.89 -7.25
C ARG A 171 -1.72 9.06 -8.48
N GLU A 172 -0.47 9.50 -8.32
CA GLU A 172 0.48 9.66 -9.42
C GLU A 172 0.67 8.38 -10.25
N ARG A 173 0.72 7.21 -9.58
CA ARG A 173 0.76 5.91 -10.26
C ARG A 173 -0.53 5.57 -11.01
N HIS A 174 -1.69 5.93 -10.45
CA HIS A 174 -2.97 5.73 -11.13
C HIS A 174 -3.06 6.63 -12.35
N LEU A 175 -2.57 7.87 -12.24
CA LEU A 175 -2.45 8.79 -13.36
C LEU A 175 -1.46 8.25 -14.41
N ALA A 176 -0.37 7.61 -14.00
CA ALA A 176 0.56 6.94 -14.91
C ALA A 176 -0.11 5.76 -15.64
N ALA A 177 -0.77 4.87 -14.92
CA ALA A 177 -1.51 3.74 -15.48
C ALA A 177 -2.64 4.20 -16.44
N LEU A 178 -3.40 5.24 -16.08
CA LEU A 178 -4.42 5.84 -16.94
C LEU A 178 -3.81 6.46 -18.21
N ARG A 179 -2.66 7.12 -18.11
CA ARG A 179 -1.95 7.68 -19.28
C ARG A 179 -1.47 6.57 -20.21
N GLN A 180 -0.92 5.49 -19.67
CA GLN A 180 -0.48 4.33 -20.45
C GLN A 180 -1.66 3.62 -21.11
N ALA A 181 -2.74 3.36 -20.38
CA ALA A 181 -3.98 2.80 -20.93
C ALA A 181 -4.54 3.65 -22.08
N LEU A 182 -4.57 4.97 -21.91
CA LEU A 182 -5.03 5.90 -22.95
C LEU A 182 -4.11 5.89 -24.19
N ALA A 183 -2.80 5.72 -24.01
CA ALA A 183 -1.86 5.59 -25.12
C ALA A 183 -2.16 4.34 -25.96
N HIS A 184 -2.39 3.20 -25.31
CA HIS A 184 -2.78 1.95 -25.97
C HIS A 184 -4.14 2.04 -26.68
N VAL A 185 -5.15 2.64 -26.06
CA VAL A 185 -6.46 2.87 -26.72
C VAL A 185 -6.32 3.75 -27.98
N ARG A 186 -5.47 4.78 -27.93
CA ARG A 186 -5.18 5.63 -29.10
C ARG A 186 -4.43 4.85 -30.18
N ALA A 187 -3.47 4.02 -29.81
CA ALA A 187 -2.74 3.15 -30.75
C ALA A 187 -3.69 2.14 -31.42
N ALA A 188 -4.61 1.53 -30.67
CA ALA A 188 -5.64 0.64 -31.20
C ALA A 188 -6.49 1.32 -32.28
N GLY A 189 -6.87 2.59 -32.09
CA GLY A 189 -7.61 3.36 -33.09
C GLY A 189 -6.92 3.48 -34.46
N GLY A 190 -5.57 3.41 -34.50
CA GLY A 190 -4.79 3.38 -35.73
C GLY A 190 -4.67 2.00 -36.39
N GLN A 191 -5.06 0.92 -35.69
CA GLN A 191 -4.90 -0.48 -36.10
C GLN A 191 -6.21 -1.16 -36.52
N LEU A 192 -7.29 -0.41 -36.80
CA LEU A 192 -8.60 -0.95 -37.15
C LEU A 192 -8.61 -1.94 -38.33
N GLY A 193 -7.62 -1.86 -39.23
CA GLY A 193 -7.44 -2.78 -40.35
C GLY A 193 -6.73 -4.10 -40.01
N ALA A 194 -6.13 -4.21 -38.82
CA ALA A 194 -5.38 -5.37 -38.36
C ALA A 194 -5.93 -5.81 -36.99
N LEU A 195 -6.97 -6.64 -37.03
CA LEU A 195 -7.75 -7.03 -35.85
C LEU A 195 -6.91 -7.66 -34.72
N GLU A 196 -5.82 -8.37 -35.06
CA GLU A 196 -4.90 -8.95 -34.08
C GLU A 196 -4.13 -7.88 -33.30
N LEU A 197 -3.60 -6.87 -33.99
CA LEU A 197 -2.90 -5.74 -33.37
C LEU A 197 -3.85 -4.85 -32.57
N PHE A 198 -5.07 -4.64 -33.09
CA PHE A 198 -6.13 -3.95 -32.38
C PHE A 198 -6.47 -4.65 -31.05
N ALA A 199 -6.64 -5.97 -31.08
CA ALA A 199 -6.96 -6.75 -29.89
C ALA A 199 -5.81 -6.72 -28.85
N GLU A 200 -4.56 -6.79 -29.29
CA GLU A 200 -3.41 -6.73 -28.39
C GLU A 200 -3.27 -5.36 -27.70
N GLU A 201 -3.47 -4.25 -28.43
CA GLU A 201 -3.46 -2.91 -27.83
C GLU A 201 -4.58 -2.74 -26.79
N LEU A 202 -5.77 -3.31 -27.03
CA LEU A 202 -6.85 -3.30 -26.04
C LEU A 202 -6.53 -4.16 -24.81
N ARG A 203 -5.86 -5.30 -24.99
CA ARG A 203 -5.41 -6.16 -23.89
C ARG A 203 -4.42 -5.43 -23.00
N LEU A 204 -3.44 -4.74 -23.58
CA LEU A 204 -2.45 -3.94 -22.85
C LEU A 204 -3.11 -2.76 -22.12
N ALA A 205 -4.08 -2.10 -22.74
CA ALA A 205 -4.86 -1.05 -22.07
C ALA A 205 -5.62 -1.59 -20.85
N GLN A 206 -6.24 -2.77 -20.97
CA GLN A 206 -6.91 -3.43 -19.84
C GLN A 206 -5.93 -3.76 -18.71
N GLU A 207 -4.74 -4.28 -19.03
CA GLU A 207 -3.71 -4.64 -18.05
C GLU A 207 -3.30 -3.42 -17.21
N GLN A 208 -3.06 -2.28 -17.87
CA GLN A 208 -2.78 -1.00 -17.20
C GLN A 208 -3.93 -0.52 -16.31
N LEU A 209 -5.18 -0.69 -16.74
CA LEU A 209 -6.34 -0.36 -15.90
C LEU A 209 -6.51 -1.34 -14.72
N GLY A 210 -6.14 -2.60 -14.91
CA GLY A 210 -6.15 -3.64 -13.88
C GLY A 210 -5.19 -3.34 -12.73
N GLU A 211 -4.05 -2.68 -13.00
CA GLU A 211 -3.13 -2.20 -11.96
C GLU A 211 -3.78 -1.19 -10.99
N ILE A 212 -4.80 -0.44 -11.46
CA ILE A 212 -5.51 0.57 -10.64
C ILE A 212 -6.52 -0.09 -9.70
N THR A 213 -7.23 -1.11 -10.19
CA THR A 213 -8.30 -1.77 -9.43
C THR A 213 -7.83 -2.97 -8.61
N GLY A 214 -6.60 -3.44 -8.87
CA GLY A 214 -5.96 -4.50 -8.09
C GLY A 214 -6.38 -5.92 -8.46
N GLU A 215 -7.23 -6.12 -9.47
CA GLU A 215 -7.49 -7.37 -10.20
C GLU A 215 -8.72 -7.18 -11.10
N PHE A 216 -8.54 -7.29 -12.41
CA PHE A 216 -9.62 -7.54 -13.36
C PHE A 216 -9.04 -8.39 -14.49
N SER A 217 -9.16 -9.70 -14.33
CA SER A 217 -8.57 -10.67 -15.26
C SER A 217 -9.31 -10.67 -16.60
N ALA A 218 -8.69 -11.26 -17.63
CA ALA A 218 -9.37 -11.49 -18.91
C ALA A 218 -10.65 -12.34 -18.73
N ASP A 219 -10.66 -13.26 -17.76
CA ASP A 219 -11.84 -14.08 -17.42
C ASP A 219 -12.98 -13.25 -16.82
N ASP A 220 -12.68 -12.24 -16.00
CA ASP A 220 -13.69 -11.34 -15.45
C ASP A 220 -14.34 -10.49 -16.56
N LEU A 221 -13.53 -10.03 -17.52
CA LEU A 221 -14.02 -9.30 -18.69
C LEU A 221 -14.89 -10.18 -19.58
N LEU A 222 -14.47 -11.42 -19.86
CA LEU A 222 -15.25 -12.38 -20.62
C LEU A 222 -16.56 -12.71 -19.89
N GLY A 223 -16.53 -12.89 -18.57
CA GLY A 223 -17.72 -13.10 -17.75
C GLY A 223 -18.74 -11.97 -17.89
N VAL A 224 -18.31 -10.71 -17.88
CA VAL A 224 -19.20 -9.55 -18.08
C VAL A 224 -19.73 -9.47 -19.52
N ILE A 225 -18.88 -9.68 -20.52
CA ILE A 225 -19.28 -9.67 -21.93
C ILE A 225 -20.33 -10.76 -22.19
N PHE A 226 -20.09 -11.99 -21.73
CA PHE A 226 -21.01 -13.12 -21.90
C PHE A 226 -22.26 -13.01 -21.01
N SER A 227 -22.20 -12.33 -19.86
CA SER A 227 -23.40 -12.05 -19.06
C SER A 227 -24.43 -11.16 -19.77
N ARG A 228 -23.99 -10.39 -20.78
CA ARG A 228 -24.86 -9.52 -21.60
C ARG A 228 -25.31 -10.17 -22.90
N PHE A 229 -24.71 -11.30 -23.29
CA PHE A 229 -25.19 -12.16 -24.37
C PHE A 229 -26.06 -13.26 -23.76
N CYS A 230 -27.37 -13.01 -23.63
CA CYS A 230 -28.32 -14.08 -23.37
C CYS A 230 -28.24 -15.11 -24.51
N ILE A 231 -27.52 -16.22 -24.30
CA ILE A 231 -27.74 -17.44 -25.08
C ILE A 231 -29.05 -18.01 -24.53
N GLY A 232 -30.10 -17.88 -25.33
CA GLY A 232 -31.46 -18.21 -24.96
C GLY A 232 -31.60 -19.59 -24.31
N LYS A 233 -32.22 -19.57 -23.13
CA LYS A 233 -33.43 -20.34 -22.84
C LYS A 233 -34.44 -19.42 -22.18
#